data_AF-A0A921IU89-F1
#
_entry.id   AF-A0A921IU89-F1
#
_cell.length_a   1.000
_cell.length_b   1.000
_cell.length_c   1.000
_cell.angle_alpha   90.00
_cell.angle_beta   90.00
_cell.angle_gamma   90.00
#
_symmetry.space_group_name_H-M   'P 1'
#
loop_
_entity.id
_entity.type
_entity.pdbx_description
1 polymer ?
#
loop_
_entity_poly.entity_id
_entity_poly.type
_entity_poly.pdbx_seq_one_letter_code
_entity_poly.pdbx_strand_id
1 'polypeptide(L)'
;MEKTMKALASGAIVLALALTLTACNGGGQAPVDTAGESVASQTVEAGTPEAVLEDIQADFNDTAQNLYDEQEKMFESVGDSYEDYKENKDQVQNWYNLAVSETEALGERVQENSRVYFQAVIDTVDLTDEKAVEDAIDAYYEAIYEDAYDDYYDAVYEDAFDAAYDQYYDGILSDAIDADYNYSEVSELMSAEYKACADARSDVYEAIADARSAVYEINSDAWSAFYDDEFTMDEIFRESVVDVQADGDSSPEDNGDADDAPKQVENTSGVSADFKATMDEYEAFFNEYADFMNAYSADPSSPELLARYSDMMAQYSEVMAALEGIDEDSLSTDDYAYYTEVMARITAKLAEVGQ
;
A
#
# COMPACT_ATOMS: atom_id res chain seq x y z
N MET A 1 -20.47 32.99 -24.28
CA MET A 1 -20.36 31.67 -24.92
C MET A 1 -19.00 31.13 -24.53
N GLU A 2 -18.73 30.90 -23.24
CA GLU A 2 -19.29 29.83 -22.39
C GLU A 2 -18.79 28.46 -22.84
N LYS A 3 -17.52 28.18 -22.49
CA LYS A 3 -16.90 26.86 -22.32
C LYS A 3 -15.40 27.10 -22.06
N THR A 4 -15.02 27.25 -20.79
CA THR A 4 -13.69 27.01 -20.19
C THR A 4 -13.74 27.50 -18.74
N MET A 5 -14.47 26.78 -17.91
CA MET A 5 -14.45 26.91 -16.45
C MET A 5 -15.05 25.62 -15.89
N LYS A 6 -14.27 24.53 -15.92
CA LYS A 6 -14.53 23.24 -15.26
C LYS A 6 -13.34 22.30 -15.54
N ALA A 7 -12.29 22.46 -14.76
CA ALA A 7 -11.26 21.44 -14.46
C ALA A 7 -10.47 21.89 -13.21
N LEU A 8 -11.19 22.42 -12.22
CA LEU A 8 -10.72 22.68 -10.86
C LEU A 8 -11.81 22.10 -9.98
N ALA A 9 -11.61 20.84 -9.56
CA ALA A 9 -12.35 20.05 -8.57
C ALA A 9 -12.43 18.58 -9.01
N SER A 10 -11.34 17.83 -8.84
CA SER A 10 -11.32 16.37 -8.68
C SER A 10 -9.93 16.01 -8.16
N GLY A 11 -9.81 16.01 -6.83
CA GLY A 11 -8.55 15.89 -6.10
C GLY A 11 -8.76 16.31 -4.65
N ALA A 12 -9.84 15.78 -4.06
CA ALA A 12 -10.18 15.90 -2.65
C ALA A 12 -11.36 14.95 -2.40
N ILE A 13 -11.08 13.65 -2.29
CA ILE A 13 -11.86 12.78 -1.42
C ILE A 13 -10.94 12.45 -0.25
N VAL A 14 -10.90 13.41 0.67
CA VAL A 14 -10.56 13.16 2.06
C VAL A 14 -11.61 12.19 2.59
N LEU A 15 -11.26 10.91 2.78
CA LEU A 15 -12.04 10.03 3.63
C LEU A 15 -11.60 10.28 5.08
N ALA A 16 -12.04 11.41 5.63
CA ALA A 16 -11.96 11.65 7.06
C ALA A 16 -12.92 10.70 7.79
N LEU A 17 -12.42 9.55 8.24
CA LEU A 17 -13.04 8.81 9.35
C LEU A 17 -12.64 9.48 10.66
N ALA A 18 -13.30 10.61 10.93
CA ALA A 18 -13.29 11.24 12.23
C ALA A 18 -13.96 10.31 13.26
N LEU A 19 -13.15 9.55 14.00
CA LEU A 19 -13.55 8.99 15.30
C LEU A 19 -13.77 10.14 16.28
N THR A 20 -14.98 10.69 16.28
CA THR A 20 -15.40 11.59 17.36
C THR A 20 -15.66 10.76 18.62
N LEU A 21 -14.64 10.63 19.46
CA LEU A 21 -14.82 10.45 20.91
C LEU A 21 -14.55 11.77 21.62
N THR A 22 -15.36 12.79 21.32
CA THR A 22 -15.51 13.90 22.26
C THR A 22 -16.68 13.58 23.18
N ALA A 23 -16.31 13.09 24.35
CA ALA A 23 -17.18 12.93 25.50
C ALA A 23 -18.04 14.18 25.71
N CYS A 24 -19.36 13.97 25.81
CA CYS A 24 -20.23 14.93 26.45
C CYS A 24 -19.77 15.11 27.91
N ASN A 25 -19.16 16.24 28.24
CA ASN A 25 -19.24 16.73 29.62
C ASN A 25 -19.21 18.26 29.65
N GLY A 26 -20.41 18.84 29.71
CA GLY A 26 -20.59 20.23 30.09
C GLY A 26 -20.59 20.36 31.61
N GLY A 27 -20.06 21.48 32.10
CA GLY A 27 -20.54 22.09 33.34
C GLY A 27 -19.46 22.44 34.35
N GLY A 28 -19.18 23.74 34.45
CA GLY A 28 -18.47 24.29 35.60
C GLY A 28 -19.21 24.07 36.92
N GLN A 29 -18.39 23.93 37.97
CA GLN A 29 -18.62 24.26 39.38
C GLN A 29 -19.97 23.86 40.04
N ALA A 30 -19.92 22.73 40.78
CA ALA A 30 -20.37 22.43 42.17
C ALA A 30 -21.45 23.33 42.85
N PRO A 31 -22.32 22.79 43.77
CA PRO A 31 -21.90 21.89 44.87
C PRO A 31 -22.87 20.79 45.40
N VAL A 32 -22.23 19.74 45.99
CA VAL A 32 -22.54 19.01 47.26
C VAL A 32 -23.89 18.27 47.40
N ASP A 33 -23.90 16.92 47.54
CA ASP A 33 -23.89 16.19 48.83
C ASP A 33 -24.00 14.63 48.71
N THR A 34 -23.27 13.94 49.59
CA THR A 34 -23.45 12.57 50.17
C THR A 34 -23.48 11.26 49.36
N ALA A 35 -22.46 10.44 49.67
CA ALA A 35 -22.49 9.03 50.14
C ALA A 35 -22.72 7.85 49.17
N GLY A 36 -21.62 7.13 48.90
CA GLY A 36 -21.52 5.67 49.09
C GLY A 36 -21.75 4.76 47.89
N GLU A 37 -20.67 4.29 47.25
CA GLU A 37 -20.29 2.86 47.18
C GLU A 37 -18.99 2.70 46.37
N SER A 38 -18.13 1.79 46.81
CA SER A 38 -16.83 1.47 46.23
C SER A 38 -16.96 0.47 45.08
N VAL A 39 -16.38 0.76 43.91
CA VAL A 39 -15.91 -0.29 42.99
C VAL A 39 -14.56 0.14 42.38
N ALA A 40 -13.58 -0.73 42.63
CA ALA A 40 -12.29 -0.98 42.00
C ALA A 40 -11.67 0.02 41.00
N SER A 41 -10.49 0.50 41.41
CA SER A 41 -9.23 0.61 40.66
C SER A 41 -9.32 0.77 39.14
N GLN A 42 -9.31 2.01 38.67
CA GLN A 42 -8.76 2.35 37.37
C GLN A 42 -7.26 2.63 37.57
N THR A 43 -6.45 1.62 37.30
CA THR A 43 -5.03 1.79 37.00
C THR A 43 -4.93 2.06 35.52
N VAL A 44 -4.43 3.23 35.18
CA VAL A 44 -4.02 3.60 33.83
C VAL A 44 -2.65 2.94 33.64
N GLU A 45 -2.58 1.84 32.90
CA GLU A 45 -1.33 1.12 32.62
C GLU A 45 -0.81 1.47 31.22
N ALA A 46 0.51 1.41 31.05
CA ALA A 46 1.14 1.43 29.74
C ALA A 46 0.57 0.26 28.89
N GLY A 47 0.32 0.56 27.61
CA GLY A 47 -0.77 -0.01 26.81
C GLY A 47 -0.72 -1.51 26.54
N THR A 48 -1.89 -2.09 26.29
CA THR A 48 -2.04 -3.49 25.86
C THR A 48 -1.45 -3.68 24.46
N PRO A 49 -1.16 -4.92 24.03
CA PRO A 49 -0.66 -5.20 22.68
C PRO A 49 -1.50 -4.54 21.57
N GLU A 50 -2.82 -4.55 21.70
CA GLU A 50 -3.73 -3.96 20.72
C GLU A 50 -3.57 -2.43 20.62
N ALA A 51 -3.36 -1.74 21.74
CA ALA A 51 -3.12 -0.30 21.73
C ALA A 51 -1.78 0.06 21.05
N VAL A 52 -0.77 -0.81 21.17
CA VAL A 52 0.50 -0.62 20.47
C VAL A 52 0.33 -0.81 18.97
N LEU A 53 -0.48 -1.78 18.52
CA LEU A 53 -0.80 -1.93 17.09
C LEU A 53 -1.56 -0.72 16.55
N GLU A 54 -2.57 -0.23 17.28
CA GLU A 54 -3.29 0.99 16.90
C GLU A 54 -2.35 2.19 16.77
N ASP A 55 -1.39 2.36 17.68
CA ASP A 55 -0.38 3.43 17.63
C ASP A 55 0.56 3.28 16.41
N ILE A 56 0.97 2.05 16.06
CA ILE A 56 1.78 1.78 14.86
C ILE A 56 0.99 2.13 13.60
N GLN A 57 -0.24 1.62 13.45
CA GLN A 57 -1.10 1.90 12.30
C GLN A 57 -1.41 3.40 12.16
N ALA A 58 -1.54 4.13 13.28
CA ALA A 58 -1.69 5.57 13.25
C ALA A 58 -0.43 6.28 12.70
N ASP A 59 0.77 5.82 13.05
CA ASP A 59 2.04 6.39 12.55
C ASP A 59 2.21 6.21 11.02
N PHE A 60 1.77 5.07 10.48
CA PHE A 60 1.68 4.86 9.01
C PHE A 60 0.79 5.92 8.36
N ASN A 61 -0.44 6.07 8.88
CA ASN A 61 -1.41 7.03 8.36
C ASN A 61 -0.92 8.48 8.47
N ASP A 62 -0.33 8.85 9.62
CA ASP A 62 0.21 10.19 9.84
C ASP A 62 1.40 10.48 8.91
N THR A 63 2.26 9.49 8.65
CA THR A 63 3.38 9.62 7.71
C THR A 63 2.90 9.83 6.28
N ALA A 64 1.95 9.00 5.81
CA ALA A 64 1.35 9.16 4.49
C ALA A 64 0.65 10.51 4.34
N GLN A 65 -0.14 10.93 5.34
CA GLN A 65 -0.82 12.23 5.33
C GLN A 65 0.17 13.40 5.29
N ASN A 66 1.29 13.33 6.01
CA ASN A 66 2.32 14.35 5.95
C ASN A 66 2.94 14.45 4.54
N LEU A 67 3.15 13.32 3.86
CA LEU A 67 3.64 13.33 2.48
C LEU A 67 2.63 13.96 1.50
N TYR A 68 1.34 13.69 1.67
CA TYR A 68 0.27 14.35 0.91
C TYR A 68 0.22 15.87 1.18
N ASP A 69 0.32 16.30 2.43
CA ASP A 69 0.32 17.72 2.79
C ASP A 69 1.53 18.47 2.19
N GLU A 70 2.70 17.84 2.17
CA GLU A 70 3.89 18.40 1.52
C GLU A 70 3.80 18.33 -0.01
N GLN A 71 3.10 17.34 -0.56
CA GLN A 71 2.83 17.26 -2.00
C GLN A 71 1.94 18.40 -2.47
N GLU A 72 0.86 18.70 -1.74
CA GLU A 72 -0.03 19.82 -2.06
C GLU A 72 0.74 21.15 -2.05
N LYS A 73 1.58 21.38 -1.03
CA LYS A 73 2.45 22.56 -0.97
C LYS A 73 3.42 22.61 -2.14
N MET A 74 3.97 21.47 -2.53
CA MET A 74 4.85 21.35 -3.68
C MET A 74 4.12 21.72 -4.97
N PHE A 75 2.93 21.18 -5.25
CA PHE A 75 2.11 21.55 -6.42
C PHE A 75 1.78 23.04 -6.46
N GLU A 76 1.37 23.63 -5.33
CA GLU A 76 1.11 25.08 -5.24
C GLU A 76 2.36 25.91 -5.53
N SER A 77 3.52 25.46 -5.05
CA SER A 77 4.79 26.17 -5.20
C SER A 77 5.37 26.10 -6.60
N VAL A 78 5.18 24.97 -7.29
CA VAL A 78 5.74 24.73 -8.62
C VAL A 78 4.89 25.37 -9.71
N GLY A 79 3.57 25.42 -9.54
CA GLY A 79 2.65 26.04 -10.50
C GLY A 79 2.19 25.10 -11.62
N ASP A 80 1.39 25.64 -12.54
CA ASP A 80 0.64 24.87 -13.56
C ASP A 80 1.14 25.11 -15.00
N SER A 81 2.29 25.75 -15.18
CA SER A 81 2.86 26.04 -16.50
C SER A 81 4.28 25.52 -16.68
N TYR A 82 4.69 25.36 -17.94
CA TYR A 82 6.06 24.95 -18.30
C TYR A 82 7.13 25.88 -17.72
N GLU A 83 6.88 27.19 -17.71
CA GLU A 83 7.85 28.16 -17.17
C GLU A 83 7.94 28.07 -15.64
N ASP A 84 6.80 27.85 -14.96
CA ASP A 84 6.79 27.71 -13.51
C ASP A 84 7.49 26.41 -13.08
N TYR A 85 7.22 25.29 -13.76
CA TYR A 85 7.94 24.03 -13.56
C TYR A 85 9.45 24.22 -13.72
N LYS A 86 9.88 24.85 -14.81
CA LYS A 86 11.29 25.08 -15.10
C LYS A 86 12.00 25.93 -14.02
N GLU A 87 11.31 26.91 -13.47
CA GLU A 87 11.83 27.77 -12.39
C GLU A 87 11.88 27.03 -11.05
N ASN A 88 10.94 26.12 -10.79
CA ASN A 88 10.69 25.56 -9.45
C ASN A 88 10.88 24.04 -9.32
N LYS A 89 11.37 23.33 -10.35
CA LYS A 89 11.58 21.86 -10.36
C LYS A 89 12.39 21.31 -9.17
N ASP A 90 13.22 22.12 -8.53
CA ASP A 90 13.94 21.72 -7.32
C ASP A 90 12.97 21.35 -6.17
N GLN A 91 11.74 21.90 -6.15
CA GLN A 91 10.71 21.53 -5.18
C GLN A 91 10.15 20.13 -5.41
N VAL A 92 10.06 19.68 -6.67
CA VAL A 92 9.65 18.31 -7.00
C VAL A 92 10.71 17.33 -6.48
N GLN A 93 11.99 17.61 -6.74
CA GLN A 93 13.09 16.81 -6.21
C GLN A 93 13.14 16.80 -4.68
N ASN A 94 12.82 17.92 -4.02
CA ASN A 94 12.76 17.97 -2.56
C ASN A 94 11.67 17.06 -2.00
N TRP A 95 10.50 17.02 -2.66
CA TRP A 95 9.41 16.13 -2.26
C TRP A 95 9.77 14.66 -2.48
N TYR A 96 10.41 14.30 -3.60
CA TYR A 96 10.93 12.94 -3.82
C TYR A 96 11.92 12.51 -2.73
N ASN A 97 12.88 13.37 -2.38
CA ASN A 97 13.83 13.07 -1.31
C ASN A 97 13.13 12.93 0.06
N LEU A 98 12.09 13.73 0.31
CA LEU A 98 11.29 13.64 1.52
C LEU A 98 10.57 12.30 1.60
N ALA A 99 9.91 11.87 0.53
CA ALA A 99 9.19 10.60 0.46
C ALA A 99 10.10 9.41 0.78
N VAL A 100 11.32 9.38 0.22
CA VAL A 100 12.34 8.37 0.56
C VAL A 100 12.66 8.42 2.06
N SER A 101 13.06 9.60 2.57
CA SER A 101 13.52 9.73 3.96
C SER A 101 12.45 9.46 5.02
N GLU A 102 11.19 9.82 4.76
CA GLU A 102 10.08 9.56 5.69
C GLU A 102 9.71 8.07 5.67
N THR A 103 9.81 7.41 4.52
CA THR A 103 9.59 5.96 4.39
C THR A 103 10.65 5.15 5.13
N GLU A 104 11.94 5.51 4.97
CA GLU A 104 13.04 4.90 5.74
C GLU A 104 12.83 5.09 7.25
N ALA A 105 12.50 6.32 7.68
CA ALA A 105 12.27 6.65 9.08
C ALA A 105 11.04 5.94 9.66
N LEU A 106 10.00 5.71 8.85
CA LEU A 106 8.84 4.93 9.25
C LEU A 106 9.22 3.47 9.52
N GLY A 107 10.01 2.85 8.64
CA GLY A 107 10.53 1.50 8.84
C GLY A 107 11.31 1.33 10.16
N GLU A 108 12.16 2.30 10.49
CA GLU A 108 12.88 2.33 11.78
C GLU A 108 11.92 2.40 12.98
N ARG A 109 10.92 3.29 12.93
CA ARG A 109 9.90 3.43 14.00
C ARG A 109 9.05 2.18 14.15
N VAL A 110 8.69 1.52 13.04
CA VAL A 110 7.98 0.23 13.07
C VAL A 110 8.81 -0.80 13.81
N GLN A 111 10.11 -0.96 13.50
CA GLN A 111 10.97 -1.90 14.21
C GLN A 111 11.09 -1.60 15.72
N GLU A 112 11.21 -0.32 16.09
CA GLU A 112 11.22 0.10 17.50
C GLU A 112 9.90 -0.22 18.20
N ASN A 113 8.77 0.04 17.56
CA ASN A 113 7.45 -0.21 18.13
C ASN A 113 7.07 -1.70 18.13
N SER A 114 7.57 -2.51 17.20
CA SER A 114 7.49 -3.98 17.26
C SER A 114 8.10 -4.50 18.54
N ARG A 115 9.20 -3.88 19.02
CA ARG A 115 9.80 -4.26 20.30
C ARG A 115 8.88 -3.95 21.48
N VAL A 116 8.20 -2.82 21.42
CA VAL A 116 7.21 -2.42 22.43
C VAL A 116 6.02 -3.39 22.42
N TYR A 117 5.55 -3.79 21.24
CA TYR A 117 4.45 -4.73 21.07
C TYR A 117 4.76 -6.08 21.72
N PHE A 118 5.86 -6.73 21.34
CA PHE A 118 6.20 -8.04 21.90
C PHE A 118 6.54 -7.98 23.39
N GLN A 119 7.08 -6.85 23.89
CA GLN A 119 7.23 -6.63 25.32
C GLN A 119 5.86 -6.56 26.03
N ALA A 120 4.88 -5.86 25.45
CA ALA A 120 3.52 -5.82 25.97
C ALA A 120 2.85 -7.21 25.96
N VAL A 121 3.08 -8.02 24.92
CA VAL A 121 2.62 -9.43 24.88
C VAL A 121 3.21 -10.22 26.04
N ILE A 122 4.53 -10.17 26.23
CA ILE A 122 5.22 -10.87 27.35
C ILE A 122 4.70 -10.44 28.72
N ASP A 123 4.41 -9.15 28.89
CA ASP A 123 3.99 -8.60 30.18
C ASP A 123 2.52 -8.86 30.51
N THR A 124 1.65 -9.03 29.49
CA THR A 124 0.19 -9.02 29.67
C THR A 124 -0.54 -10.28 29.23
N VAL A 125 0.01 -11.07 28.30
CA VAL A 125 -0.58 -12.32 27.81
C VAL A 125 -0.11 -13.49 28.67
N ASP A 126 -1.03 -14.42 29.00
CA ASP A 126 -0.65 -15.67 29.68
C ASP A 126 0.11 -16.56 28.70
N LEU A 127 1.44 -16.59 28.80
CA LEU A 127 2.31 -17.38 27.92
C LEU A 127 2.09 -18.90 28.04
N THR A 128 1.30 -19.38 29.01
CA THR A 128 0.89 -20.79 29.08
C THR A 128 -0.38 -21.09 28.28
N ASP A 129 -1.08 -20.05 27.84
CA ASP A 129 -2.19 -20.14 26.89
C ASP A 129 -1.62 -20.05 25.46
N GLU A 130 -1.28 -21.21 24.89
CA GLU A 130 -0.72 -21.33 23.54
C GLU A 130 -1.53 -20.53 22.51
N LYS A 131 -2.86 -20.59 22.58
CA LYS A 131 -3.70 -19.91 21.59
C LYS A 131 -3.62 -18.39 21.71
N ALA A 132 -3.53 -17.86 22.94
CA ALA A 132 -3.40 -16.43 23.15
C ALA A 132 -2.07 -15.86 22.64
N VAL A 133 -0.99 -16.66 22.70
CA VAL A 133 0.31 -16.28 22.12
C VAL A 133 0.28 -16.36 20.60
N GLU A 134 -0.28 -17.43 20.03
CA GLU A 134 -0.50 -17.55 18.57
C GLU A 134 -1.30 -16.36 18.04
N ASP A 135 -2.43 -16.04 18.66
CA ASP A 135 -3.29 -14.90 18.27
C ASP A 135 -2.53 -13.57 18.33
N ALA A 136 -1.63 -13.39 19.30
CA ALA A 136 -0.82 -12.18 19.40
C ALA A 136 0.28 -12.10 18.32
N ILE A 137 0.86 -13.23 17.91
CA ILE A 137 1.84 -13.24 16.82
C ILE A 137 1.14 -12.97 15.49
N ASP A 138 0.00 -13.63 15.24
CA ASP A 138 -0.82 -13.42 14.03
C ASP A 138 -1.29 -11.97 13.93
N ALA A 139 -1.85 -11.42 15.02
CA ALA A 139 -2.34 -10.03 15.03
C ALA A 139 -1.25 -9.00 14.70
N TYR A 140 -0.01 -9.25 15.12
CA TYR A 140 1.13 -8.39 14.77
C TYR A 140 1.45 -8.42 13.28
N TYR A 141 1.47 -9.62 12.69
CA TYR A 141 1.79 -9.80 11.29
C TYR A 141 0.69 -9.22 10.40
N GLU A 142 -0.57 -9.58 10.67
CA GLU A 142 -1.73 -9.06 9.93
C GLU A 142 -1.78 -7.53 9.98
N ALA A 143 -1.76 -6.93 11.18
CA ALA A 143 -1.97 -5.50 11.35
C ALA A 143 -0.86 -4.62 10.73
N ILE A 144 0.37 -5.14 10.61
CA ILE A 144 1.53 -4.37 10.15
C ILE A 144 1.96 -4.79 8.75
N TYR A 145 2.24 -6.08 8.55
CA TYR A 145 2.77 -6.58 7.27
C TYR A 145 1.70 -6.59 6.19
N GLU A 146 0.51 -7.13 6.50
CA GLU A 146 -0.57 -7.28 5.52
C GLU A 146 -1.42 -6.02 5.42
N ASP A 147 -1.74 -5.35 6.52
CA ASP A 147 -2.61 -4.17 6.48
C ASP A 147 -1.80 -2.87 6.30
N ALA A 148 -1.05 -2.42 7.31
CA ALA A 148 -0.53 -1.06 7.35
C ALA A 148 0.50 -0.76 6.24
N TYR A 149 1.35 -1.73 5.91
CA TYR A 149 2.29 -1.57 4.82
C TYR A 149 1.65 -1.63 3.44
N ASP A 150 0.59 -2.43 3.23
CA ASP A 150 -0.14 -2.46 1.95
C ASP A 150 -0.85 -1.12 1.74
N ASP A 151 -1.58 -0.63 2.75
CA ASP A 151 -2.23 0.69 2.71
C ASP A 151 -1.22 1.82 2.44
N TYR A 152 -0.02 1.76 3.05
CA TYR A 152 1.03 2.76 2.82
C TYR A 152 1.66 2.66 1.43
N TYR A 153 1.84 1.43 0.92
CA TYR A 153 2.37 1.20 -0.42
C TYR A 153 1.43 1.80 -1.46
N ASP A 154 0.14 1.48 -1.39
CA ASP A 154 -0.88 2.03 -2.29
C ASP A 154 -0.92 3.56 -2.18
N ALA A 155 -0.96 4.10 -0.96
CA ALA A 155 -1.10 5.53 -0.75
C ALA A 155 0.13 6.35 -1.20
N VAL A 156 1.35 5.85 -0.99
CA VAL A 156 2.56 6.62 -1.26
C VAL A 156 3.20 6.19 -2.57
N TYR A 157 3.54 4.91 -2.71
CA TYR A 157 4.28 4.42 -3.86
C TYR A 157 3.45 4.45 -5.14
N GLU A 158 2.17 4.10 -5.07
CA GLU A 158 1.27 4.17 -6.24
C GLU A 158 0.68 5.59 -6.36
N ASP A 159 -0.22 5.98 -5.47
CA ASP A 159 -1.06 7.16 -5.64
C ASP A 159 -0.27 8.48 -5.66
N ALA A 160 0.57 8.73 -4.64
CA ALA A 160 1.25 10.01 -4.52
C ALA A 160 2.29 10.19 -5.65
N PHE A 161 3.08 9.16 -5.93
CA PHE A 161 4.05 9.25 -7.02
C PHE A 161 3.39 9.31 -8.39
N ASP A 162 2.27 8.64 -8.63
CA ASP A 162 1.50 8.76 -9.87
C ASP A 162 0.96 10.17 -10.04
N ALA A 163 0.39 10.77 -8.99
CA ALA A 163 -0.08 12.14 -9.04
C ALA A 163 1.03 13.15 -9.41
N ALA A 164 2.25 12.99 -8.88
CA ALA A 164 3.38 13.84 -9.22
C ALA A 164 3.83 13.64 -10.68
N TYR A 165 3.91 12.38 -11.12
CA TYR A 165 4.32 12.02 -12.48
C TYR A 165 3.31 12.52 -13.53
N ASP A 166 2.01 12.31 -13.28
CA ASP A 166 0.91 12.77 -14.12
C ASP A 166 0.92 14.29 -14.26
N GLN A 167 1.14 15.02 -13.16
CA GLN A 167 1.15 16.48 -13.19
C GLN A 167 2.32 17.03 -14.01
N TYR A 168 3.54 16.52 -13.79
CA TYR A 168 4.75 17.13 -14.35
C TYR A 168 5.24 16.48 -15.62
N TYR A 169 5.41 15.16 -15.64
CA TYR A 169 5.94 14.45 -16.79
C TYR A 169 4.88 14.29 -17.88
N ASP A 170 3.77 13.62 -17.57
CA ASP A 170 2.70 13.34 -18.54
C ASP A 170 1.76 14.54 -18.78
N GLY A 171 1.80 15.53 -17.89
CA GLY A 171 1.09 16.81 -18.00
C GLY A 171 1.98 17.92 -18.57
N ILE A 172 2.52 18.76 -17.70
CA ILE A 172 3.18 20.03 -18.07
C ILE A 172 4.28 19.85 -19.12
N LEU A 173 5.14 18.85 -18.98
CA LEU A 173 6.28 18.65 -19.87
C LEU A 173 5.88 17.96 -21.18
N SER A 174 4.99 16.97 -21.14
CA SER A 174 4.43 16.33 -22.32
C SER A 174 3.71 17.35 -23.21
N ASP A 175 2.84 18.19 -22.63
CA ASP A 175 2.15 19.29 -23.32
C ASP A 175 3.15 20.29 -23.95
N ALA A 176 4.27 20.54 -23.27
CA ALA A 176 5.32 21.43 -23.78
C ALA A 176 6.07 20.84 -24.99
N ILE A 177 6.23 19.51 -25.08
CA ILE A 177 6.83 18.85 -26.26
C ILE A 177 5.97 19.03 -27.50
N ASP A 178 4.65 18.97 -27.35
CA ASP A 178 3.69 19.11 -28.46
C ASP A 178 3.45 20.57 -28.86
N ALA A 179 3.97 21.53 -28.09
CA ALA A 179 3.87 22.96 -28.33
C ALA A 179 5.12 23.56 -29.04
N ASP A 180 5.10 24.87 -29.30
CA ASP A 180 6.18 25.61 -30.01
C ASP A 180 7.39 25.94 -29.09
N TYR A 181 7.68 25.07 -28.11
CA TYR A 181 8.85 25.20 -27.23
C TYR A 181 10.09 24.59 -27.87
N ASN A 182 11.27 24.87 -27.28
CA ASN A 182 12.52 24.29 -27.75
C ASN A 182 12.58 22.79 -27.41
N TYR A 183 12.34 21.94 -28.40
CA TYR A 183 12.36 20.48 -28.27
C TYR A 183 13.55 19.92 -27.47
N SER A 184 14.77 20.41 -27.71
CA SER A 184 15.96 19.91 -27.02
C SER A 184 15.91 20.20 -25.52
N GLU A 185 15.40 21.37 -25.15
CA GLU A 185 15.29 21.80 -23.76
C GLU A 185 14.17 21.08 -23.02
N VAL A 186 13.00 20.90 -23.66
CA VAL A 186 11.89 20.15 -23.08
C VAL A 186 12.28 18.67 -22.91
N SER A 187 12.92 18.06 -23.90
CA SER A 187 13.39 16.67 -23.83
C SER A 187 14.42 16.44 -22.72
N GLU A 188 15.32 17.41 -22.47
CA GLU A 188 16.26 17.36 -21.34
C GLU A 188 15.53 17.42 -19.99
N LEU A 189 14.51 18.27 -19.85
CA LEU A 189 13.71 18.36 -18.62
C LEU A 189 12.87 17.11 -18.38
N MET A 190 12.25 16.54 -19.41
CA MET A 190 11.50 15.28 -19.29
C MET A 190 12.40 14.12 -18.90
N SER A 191 13.56 13.99 -19.52
CA SER A 191 14.50 12.91 -19.19
C SER A 191 15.02 13.03 -17.76
N ALA A 192 15.21 14.26 -17.28
CA ALA A 192 15.61 14.51 -15.90
C ALA A 192 14.48 14.17 -14.91
N GLU A 193 13.24 14.57 -15.22
CA GLU A 193 12.07 14.30 -14.39
C GLU A 193 11.76 12.81 -14.29
N TYR A 194 11.68 12.12 -15.44
CA TYR A 194 11.48 10.67 -15.49
C TYR A 194 12.52 9.95 -14.64
N LYS A 195 13.79 10.34 -14.78
CA LYS A 195 14.87 9.73 -14.01
C LYS A 195 14.71 10.00 -12.52
N ALA A 196 14.45 11.24 -12.12
CA ALA A 196 14.30 11.60 -10.71
C ALA A 196 13.12 10.86 -10.05
N CYS A 197 11.99 10.79 -10.72
CA CYS A 197 10.82 10.06 -10.26
C CYS A 197 11.10 8.55 -10.18
N ALA A 198 11.71 7.95 -11.21
CA ALA A 198 12.01 6.53 -11.23
C ALA A 198 13.05 6.13 -10.16
N ASP A 199 14.12 6.92 -10.00
CA ASP A 199 15.13 6.72 -8.97
C ASP A 199 14.46 6.78 -7.57
N ALA A 200 13.64 7.80 -7.30
CA ALA A 200 12.96 7.95 -6.01
C ALA A 200 11.88 6.89 -5.74
N ARG A 201 11.11 6.46 -6.74
CA ARG A 201 10.16 5.33 -6.60
C ARG A 201 10.90 4.06 -6.25
N SER A 202 12.03 3.79 -6.91
CA SER A 202 12.87 2.62 -6.60
C SER A 202 13.40 2.66 -5.18
N ASP A 203 13.85 3.83 -4.70
CA ASP A 203 14.35 4.00 -3.34
C ASP A 203 13.23 3.81 -2.29
N VAL A 204 12.01 4.31 -2.55
CA VAL A 204 10.83 4.07 -1.69
C VAL A 204 10.44 2.60 -1.68
N TYR A 205 10.42 1.94 -2.83
CA TYR A 205 10.15 0.50 -2.92
C TYR A 205 11.17 -0.30 -2.10
N GLU A 206 12.46 -0.01 -2.24
CA GLU A 206 13.54 -0.67 -1.49
C GLU A 206 13.35 -0.45 0.02
N ALA A 207 13.05 0.77 0.46
CA ALA A 207 12.80 1.08 1.87
C ALA A 207 11.59 0.32 2.44
N ILE A 208 10.48 0.23 1.69
CA ILE A 208 9.30 -0.57 2.11
C ILE A 208 9.65 -2.06 2.16
N ALA A 209 10.33 -2.58 1.14
CA ALA A 209 10.69 -3.99 1.06
C ALA A 209 11.64 -4.39 2.20
N ASP A 210 12.64 -3.57 2.51
CA ASP A 210 13.56 -3.78 3.64
C ASP A 210 12.80 -3.79 4.97
N ALA A 211 11.88 -2.84 5.15
CA ALA A 211 11.13 -2.72 6.40
C ALA A 211 10.10 -3.85 6.57
N ARG A 212 9.41 -4.28 5.50
CA ARG A 212 8.54 -5.48 5.49
C ARG A 212 9.34 -6.75 5.77
N SER A 213 10.54 -6.88 5.20
CA SER A 213 11.43 -8.03 5.45
C SER A 213 11.79 -8.12 6.94
N ALA A 214 12.09 -6.99 7.57
CA ALA A 214 12.35 -6.94 9.02
C ALA A 214 11.12 -7.37 9.84
N VAL A 215 9.91 -6.97 9.47
CA VAL A 215 8.67 -7.42 10.14
C VAL A 215 8.45 -8.92 9.97
N TYR A 216 8.69 -9.45 8.76
CA TYR A 216 8.62 -10.89 8.51
C TYR A 216 9.65 -11.67 9.35
N GLU A 217 10.89 -11.19 9.43
CA GLU A 217 11.92 -11.79 10.28
C GLU A 217 11.51 -11.82 11.76
N ILE A 218 11.04 -10.69 12.29
CA ILE A 218 10.54 -10.61 13.67
C ILE A 218 9.40 -11.61 13.91
N ASN A 219 8.44 -11.71 12.98
CA ASN A 219 7.33 -12.65 13.07
C ASN A 219 7.83 -14.11 13.07
N SER A 220 8.76 -14.43 12.18
CA SER A 220 9.37 -15.76 12.09
C SER A 220 10.14 -16.12 13.37
N ASP A 221 10.88 -15.17 13.94
CA ASP A 221 11.60 -15.36 15.20
C ASP A 221 10.63 -15.48 16.39
N ALA A 222 9.51 -14.74 16.40
CA ALA A 222 8.45 -14.90 17.39
C ALA A 222 7.81 -16.28 17.37
N TRP A 223 7.48 -16.79 16.17
CA TRP A 223 7.00 -18.16 15.98
C TRP A 223 8.02 -19.20 16.44
N SER A 224 9.29 -18.99 16.13
CA SER A 224 10.39 -19.88 16.55
C SER A 224 10.52 -19.91 18.07
N ALA A 225 10.54 -18.74 18.72
CA ALA A 225 10.60 -18.61 20.17
C ALA A 225 9.40 -19.24 20.88
N PHE A 226 8.21 -19.17 20.27
CA PHE A 226 7.01 -19.84 20.75
C PHE A 226 7.16 -21.36 20.71
N TYR A 227 7.58 -21.94 19.58
CA TYR A 227 7.74 -23.39 19.45
C TYR A 227 8.86 -23.98 20.29
N ASP A 228 9.87 -23.18 20.62
CA ASP A 228 10.98 -23.58 21.49
C ASP A 228 10.67 -23.41 22.99
N ASP A 229 9.44 -23.01 23.37
CA ASP A 229 9.03 -22.70 24.75
C ASP A 229 9.89 -21.58 25.40
N GLU A 230 10.52 -20.72 24.60
CA GLU A 230 11.45 -19.67 25.00
C GLU A 230 11.00 -18.29 24.48
N PHE A 231 9.71 -17.97 24.62
CA PHE A 231 9.10 -16.71 24.18
C PHE A 231 9.60 -15.51 25.00
N THR A 232 10.77 -15.00 24.61
CA THR A 232 11.48 -13.92 25.27
C THR A 232 12.00 -12.91 24.26
N MET A 233 12.23 -11.69 24.71
CA MET A 233 12.71 -10.60 23.86
C MET A 233 14.04 -10.91 23.15
N ASP A 234 14.93 -11.65 23.80
CA ASP A 234 16.24 -12.01 23.24
C ASP A 234 16.12 -13.03 22.09
N GLU A 235 15.11 -13.91 22.12
CA GLU A 235 14.84 -14.88 21.06
C GLU A 235 14.06 -14.24 19.89
N ILE A 236 13.06 -13.39 20.19
CA ILE A 236 12.23 -12.71 19.18
C ILE A 236 13.04 -11.69 18.35
N PHE A 237 14.05 -11.05 18.96
CA PHE A 237 14.90 -10.06 18.31
C PHE A 237 16.36 -10.52 18.26
N ARG A 238 16.56 -11.82 18.11
CA ARG A 238 17.89 -12.41 18.00
C ARG A 238 18.57 -11.86 16.75
N GLU A 239 19.69 -11.20 16.93
CA GLU A 239 20.48 -10.77 15.78
C GLU A 239 20.97 -12.00 15.02
N SER A 240 20.61 -12.08 13.74
CA SER A 240 21.02 -13.18 12.88
C SER A 240 22.56 -13.26 12.87
N VAL A 241 23.10 -14.29 13.53
CA VAL A 241 24.53 -14.65 13.39
C VAL A 241 24.68 -15.34 12.05
N VAL A 242 24.62 -14.55 10.97
CA VAL A 242 25.19 -14.97 9.69
C VAL A 242 26.69 -14.81 9.85
N ASP A 243 27.37 -15.90 10.23
CA ASP A 243 28.79 -16.06 9.98
C ASP A 243 28.98 -15.91 8.46
N VAL A 244 29.34 -14.70 8.02
CA VAL A 244 29.77 -14.42 6.66
C VAL A 244 31.10 -15.12 6.45
N GLN A 245 31.05 -16.39 6.08
CA GLN A 245 32.14 -17.01 5.36
C GLN A 245 31.93 -16.77 3.86
N ALA A 246 32.27 -15.54 3.46
CA ALA A 246 32.64 -15.24 2.10
C ALA A 246 33.86 -16.10 1.74
N ASP A 247 33.65 -17.17 0.96
CA ASP A 247 34.71 -17.75 0.17
C ASP A 247 34.19 -17.94 -1.25
N GLY A 248 34.77 -17.15 -2.15
CA GLY A 248 34.57 -17.30 -3.57
C GLY A 248 35.41 -18.45 -4.14
N ASP A 249 34.95 -18.88 -5.32
CA ASP A 249 35.73 -19.39 -6.44
C ASP A 249 35.59 -20.90 -6.81
N SER A 250 35.23 -21.05 -8.09
CA SER A 250 35.40 -22.13 -9.08
C SER A 250 34.54 -23.43 -9.06
N SER A 251 33.48 -23.41 -9.89
CA SER A 251 33.25 -24.20 -11.14
C SER A 251 33.44 -25.74 -11.15
N PRO A 252 32.66 -26.49 -11.97
CA PRO A 252 33.02 -26.54 -13.39
C PRO A 252 31.84 -26.42 -14.36
N GLU A 253 32.14 -25.72 -15.47
CA GLU A 253 31.51 -25.80 -16.77
C GLU A 253 31.19 -27.25 -17.18
N ASP A 254 29.93 -27.50 -17.57
CA ASP A 254 29.56 -28.64 -18.41
C ASP A 254 28.98 -28.10 -19.73
N ASN A 255 29.75 -28.29 -20.80
CA ASN A 255 29.36 -28.01 -22.17
C ASN A 255 28.50 -29.17 -22.69
N GLY A 256 27.19 -28.95 -22.74
CA GLY A 256 26.23 -29.81 -23.43
C GLY A 256 25.45 -29.04 -24.49
N ASP A 257 26.04 -28.89 -25.67
CA ASP A 257 25.40 -28.42 -26.90
C ASP A 257 24.24 -29.34 -27.31
N ALA A 258 23.02 -28.80 -27.34
CA ALA A 258 21.89 -29.36 -28.07
C ALA A 258 20.81 -28.30 -28.35
N ASP A 259 20.97 -27.61 -29.48
CA ASP A 259 19.90 -27.22 -30.42
C ASP A 259 18.69 -26.46 -29.84
N ASP A 260 18.83 -25.13 -29.67
CA ASP A 260 17.68 -24.22 -29.57
C ASP A 260 17.51 -23.46 -30.89
N ALA A 261 16.53 -23.91 -31.67
CA ALA A 261 16.00 -23.16 -32.80
C ALA A 261 15.10 -22.04 -32.24
N PRO A 262 15.18 -20.80 -32.77
CA PRO A 262 14.37 -19.70 -32.27
C PRO A 262 12.89 -20.05 -32.46
N LYS A 263 12.15 -20.18 -31.35
CA LYS A 263 10.69 -20.16 -31.39
C LYS A 263 10.27 -18.77 -31.86
N GLN A 264 9.81 -18.73 -33.11
CA GLN A 264 9.09 -17.60 -33.65
C GLN A 264 7.88 -17.33 -32.76
N VAL A 265 7.81 -16.11 -32.21
CA VAL A 265 6.54 -15.51 -31.79
C VAL A 265 5.72 -15.39 -33.06
N GLU A 266 4.77 -16.30 -33.26
CA GLU A 266 3.79 -16.14 -34.34
C GLU A 266 2.96 -14.90 -34.02
N ASN A 267 3.19 -13.84 -34.80
CA ASN A 267 2.28 -12.71 -34.88
C ASN A 267 0.97 -13.19 -35.52
N THR A 268 0.10 -13.81 -34.73
CA THR A 268 -1.32 -13.92 -35.08
C THR A 268 -1.91 -12.52 -34.92
N SER A 269 -2.41 -11.92 -36.00
CA SER A 269 -3.13 -10.65 -35.90
C SER A 269 -4.46 -10.87 -35.19
N GLY A 270 -4.70 -10.14 -34.09
CA GLY A 270 -5.91 -10.21 -33.27
C GLY A 270 -5.68 -10.80 -31.88
N VAL A 271 -6.51 -10.38 -30.93
CA VAL A 271 -6.54 -10.86 -29.54
C VAL A 271 -6.60 -12.39 -29.52
N SER A 272 -5.73 -13.00 -28.72
CA SER A 272 -5.68 -14.43 -28.45
C SER A 272 -7.03 -14.89 -27.90
N ALA A 273 -7.65 -15.89 -28.53
CA ALA A 273 -8.99 -16.34 -28.15
C ALA A 273 -9.07 -16.82 -26.69
N ASP A 274 -8.00 -17.49 -26.22
CA ASP A 274 -7.92 -17.98 -24.84
C ASP A 274 -7.74 -16.82 -23.85
N PHE A 275 -6.86 -15.86 -24.14
CA PHE A 275 -6.67 -14.67 -23.31
C PHE A 275 -7.95 -13.83 -23.20
N LYS A 276 -8.61 -13.62 -24.35
CA LYS A 276 -9.90 -12.93 -24.39
C LYS A 276 -10.95 -13.62 -23.52
N ALA A 277 -11.03 -14.94 -23.56
CA ALA A 277 -11.98 -15.70 -22.76
C ALA A 277 -11.68 -15.56 -21.25
N THR A 278 -10.40 -15.63 -20.86
CA THR A 278 -9.98 -15.42 -19.47
C THR A 278 -10.37 -14.02 -18.97
N MET A 279 -10.06 -12.98 -19.72
CA MET A 279 -10.41 -11.60 -19.34
C MET A 279 -11.93 -11.37 -19.31
N ASP A 280 -12.69 -11.98 -20.23
CA ASP A 280 -14.16 -11.93 -20.20
C ASP A 280 -14.74 -12.58 -18.93
N GLU A 281 -14.13 -13.68 -18.45
CA GLU A 281 -14.52 -14.36 -17.22
C GLU A 281 -14.24 -13.48 -15.98
N TYR A 282 -13.10 -12.79 -15.95
CA TYR A 282 -12.78 -11.84 -14.89
C TYR A 282 -13.76 -10.66 -14.89
N GLU A 283 -14.04 -10.07 -16.05
CA GLU A 283 -15.03 -8.99 -16.17
C GLU A 283 -16.42 -9.44 -15.71
N ALA A 284 -16.83 -10.66 -16.07
CA ALA A 284 -18.11 -11.22 -15.63
C ALA A 284 -18.16 -11.40 -14.11
N PHE A 285 -17.07 -11.85 -13.49
CA PHE A 285 -16.95 -11.94 -12.05
C PHE A 285 -17.12 -10.57 -11.37
N PHE A 286 -16.39 -9.53 -11.80
CA PHE A 286 -16.50 -8.21 -11.19
C PHE A 286 -17.87 -7.56 -11.39
N ASN A 287 -18.56 -7.87 -12.49
CA ASN A 287 -19.96 -7.47 -12.66
C ASN A 287 -20.86 -8.12 -11.60
N GLU A 288 -20.68 -9.41 -11.33
CA GLU A 288 -21.44 -10.13 -10.31
C GLU A 288 -21.09 -9.66 -8.89
N TYR A 289 -19.80 -9.38 -8.63
CA TYR A 289 -19.32 -8.80 -7.39
C TYR A 289 -19.94 -7.44 -7.12
N ALA A 290 -19.92 -6.52 -8.10
CA ALA A 290 -20.51 -5.19 -7.96
C ALA A 290 -22.02 -5.26 -7.71
N ASP A 291 -22.73 -6.14 -8.43
CA ASP A 291 -24.17 -6.36 -8.21
C ASP A 291 -24.44 -6.96 -6.82
N PHE A 292 -23.59 -7.89 -6.36
CA PHE A 292 -23.65 -8.45 -5.01
C PHE A 292 -23.43 -7.40 -3.93
N MET A 293 -22.40 -6.56 -4.06
CA MET A 293 -22.06 -5.51 -3.08
C MET A 293 -23.15 -4.45 -2.99
N ASN A 294 -23.78 -4.09 -4.10
CA ASN A 294 -24.95 -3.20 -4.11
C ASN A 294 -26.16 -3.84 -3.42
N ALA A 295 -26.43 -5.12 -3.68
CA ALA A 295 -27.51 -5.85 -3.01
C ALA A 295 -27.26 -6.00 -1.50
N TYR A 296 -26.02 -6.28 -1.10
CA TYR A 296 -25.61 -6.45 0.29
C TYR A 296 -25.68 -5.12 1.05
N SER A 297 -25.23 -4.02 0.43
CA SER A 297 -25.35 -2.68 1.00
C SER A 297 -26.80 -2.26 1.22
N ALA A 298 -27.72 -2.67 0.33
CA ALA A 298 -29.14 -2.37 0.45
C ALA A 298 -29.86 -3.22 1.51
N ASP A 299 -29.48 -4.48 1.69
CA ASP A 299 -30.00 -5.38 2.73
C ASP A 299 -28.91 -6.31 3.30
N PRO A 300 -28.11 -5.82 4.25
CA PRO A 300 -26.99 -6.59 4.82
C PRO A 300 -27.45 -7.75 5.70
N SER A 301 -28.76 -7.81 6.03
CA SER A 301 -29.35 -8.87 6.85
C SER A 301 -29.92 -10.04 6.04
N SER A 302 -29.86 -9.95 4.69
CA SER A 302 -30.39 -10.97 3.80
C SER A 302 -29.65 -12.31 3.99
N PRO A 303 -30.35 -13.39 4.40
CA PRO A 303 -29.73 -14.70 4.58
C PRO A 303 -29.14 -15.29 3.30
N GLU A 304 -29.69 -14.93 2.13
CA GLU A 304 -29.20 -15.37 0.82
C GLU A 304 -27.87 -14.69 0.45
N LEU A 305 -27.70 -13.40 0.81
CA LEU A 305 -26.46 -12.66 0.56
C LEU A 305 -25.36 -13.07 1.55
N LEU A 306 -25.71 -13.25 2.84
CA LEU A 306 -24.78 -13.73 3.86
C LEU A 306 -24.25 -15.13 3.54
N ALA A 307 -25.08 -16.02 3.00
CA ALA A 307 -24.65 -17.36 2.60
C ALA A 307 -23.68 -17.35 1.40
N ARG A 308 -23.74 -16.32 0.55
CA ARG A 308 -22.87 -16.16 -0.64
C ARG A 308 -21.63 -15.30 -0.38
N TYR A 309 -21.58 -14.57 0.74
CA TYR A 309 -20.51 -13.62 1.04
C TYR A 309 -19.13 -14.28 1.07
N SER A 310 -18.98 -15.38 1.81
CA SER A 310 -17.70 -16.10 1.91
C SER A 310 -17.22 -16.62 0.54
N ASP A 311 -18.14 -17.17 -0.27
CA ASP A 311 -17.80 -17.67 -1.61
C ASP A 311 -17.45 -16.53 -2.58
N MET A 312 -18.07 -15.36 -2.41
CA MET A 312 -17.79 -14.16 -3.22
C MET A 312 -16.42 -13.56 -2.88
N MET A 313 -16.07 -13.47 -1.59
CA MET A 313 -14.75 -12.98 -1.16
C MET A 313 -13.62 -13.95 -1.55
N ALA A 314 -13.86 -15.26 -1.48
CA ALA A 314 -12.89 -16.27 -1.92
C ALA A 314 -12.62 -16.16 -3.44
N GLN A 315 -13.67 -16.07 -4.25
CA GLN A 315 -13.53 -15.87 -5.70
C GLN A 315 -12.88 -14.52 -6.05
N TYR A 316 -13.13 -13.47 -5.25
CA TYR A 316 -12.47 -12.18 -5.41
C TYR A 316 -10.96 -12.32 -5.26
N SER A 317 -10.50 -12.93 -4.17
CA SER A 317 -9.07 -13.19 -3.94
C SER A 317 -8.46 -14.04 -5.05
N GLU A 318 -9.13 -15.10 -5.50
CA GLU A 318 -8.65 -15.95 -6.60
C GLU A 318 -8.50 -15.18 -7.93
N VAL A 319 -9.50 -14.35 -8.30
CA VAL A 319 -9.46 -13.56 -9.53
C VAL A 319 -8.41 -12.45 -9.44
N MET A 320 -8.24 -11.82 -8.28
CA MET A 320 -7.20 -10.81 -8.05
C MET A 320 -5.80 -11.40 -8.18
N ALA A 321 -5.53 -12.54 -7.52
CA ALA A 321 -4.24 -13.23 -7.67
C ALA A 321 -3.98 -13.69 -9.12
N ALA A 322 -5.05 -14.08 -9.85
CA ALA A 322 -4.94 -14.46 -11.25
C ALA A 322 -4.74 -13.27 -12.20
N LEU A 323 -5.18 -12.06 -11.82
CA LEU A 323 -4.89 -10.81 -12.52
C LEU A 323 -3.45 -10.36 -12.27
N GLU A 324 -3.00 -10.37 -11.02
CA GLU A 324 -1.62 -10.03 -10.62
C GLU A 324 -0.59 -10.97 -11.27
N GLY A 325 -0.95 -12.25 -11.42
CA GLY A 325 -0.10 -13.24 -12.08
C GLY A 325 0.04 -13.08 -13.61
N ILE A 326 -0.61 -12.09 -14.23
CA ILE A 326 -0.47 -11.81 -15.66
C ILE A 326 0.85 -11.08 -15.90
N ASP A 327 1.79 -11.75 -16.56
CA ASP A 327 3.00 -11.14 -17.09
C ASP A 327 2.64 -10.26 -18.31
N GLU A 328 2.41 -8.97 -18.07
CA GLU A 328 2.01 -7.99 -19.10
C GLU A 328 3.05 -7.87 -20.22
N ASP A 329 4.34 -8.03 -19.91
CA ASP A 329 5.44 -7.98 -20.89
C ASP A 329 5.43 -9.19 -21.83
N SER A 330 4.78 -10.28 -21.43
CA SER A 330 4.58 -11.47 -22.26
C SER A 330 3.40 -11.35 -23.23
N LEU A 331 2.53 -10.34 -23.05
CA LEU A 331 1.33 -10.17 -23.85
C LEU A 331 1.66 -9.63 -25.26
N SER A 332 0.88 -10.07 -26.24
CA SER A 332 0.89 -9.43 -27.56
C SER A 332 0.31 -8.02 -27.48
N THR A 333 0.62 -7.15 -28.44
CA THR A 333 0.04 -5.79 -28.49
C THR A 333 -1.49 -5.79 -28.49
N ASP A 334 -2.12 -6.76 -29.17
CA ASP A 334 -3.58 -6.88 -29.22
C ASP A 334 -4.15 -7.42 -27.90
N ASP A 335 -3.47 -8.35 -27.24
CA ASP A 335 -3.87 -8.87 -25.92
C ASP A 335 -3.72 -7.83 -24.82
N TYR A 336 -2.62 -7.09 -24.81
CA TYR A 336 -2.40 -5.98 -23.87
C TYR A 336 -3.48 -4.90 -24.01
N ALA A 337 -3.79 -4.48 -25.25
CA ALA A 337 -4.87 -3.53 -25.48
C ALA A 337 -6.22 -4.06 -24.98
N TYR A 338 -6.49 -5.37 -25.16
CA TYR A 338 -7.72 -6.00 -24.66
C TYR A 338 -7.77 -6.05 -23.13
N TYR A 339 -6.66 -6.36 -22.49
CA TYR A 339 -6.48 -6.34 -21.04
C TYR A 339 -6.81 -4.95 -20.47
N THR A 340 -6.17 -3.89 -20.99
CA THR A 340 -6.42 -2.51 -20.54
C THR A 340 -7.90 -2.10 -20.71
N GLU A 341 -8.53 -2.48 -21.84
CA GLU A 341 -9.95 -2.21 -22.07
C GLU A 341 -10.87 -2.92 -21.06
N VAL A 342 -10.56 -4.16 -20.70
CA VAL A 342 -11.32 -4.95 -19.71
C VAL A 342 -11.15 -4.35 -18.32
N MET A 343 -9.91 -4.04 -17.92
CA MET A 343 -9.62 -3.43 -16.61
C MET A 343 -10.33 -2.08 -16.45
N ALA A 344 -10.32 -1.23 -17.49
CA ALA A 344 -11.06 0.03 -17.46
C ALA A 344 -12.59 -0.15 -17.26
N ARG A 345 -13.18 -1.21 -17.83
CA ARG A 345 -14.60 -1.54 -17.63
C ARG A 345 -14.87 -2.07 -16.22
N ILE A 346 -13.98 -2.91 -15.69
CA ILE A 346 -14.05 -3.41 -14.31
C ILE A 346 -13.99 -2.24 -13.33
N THR A 347 -13.01 -1.34 -13.46
CA THR A 347 -12.88 -0.15 -12.61
C THR A 347 -14.12 0.74 -12.68
N ALA A 348 -14.64 1.00 -13.89
CA ALA A 348 -15.87 1.77 -14.06
C ALA A 348 -17.08 1.11 -13.37
N LYS A 349 -17.19 -0.23 -13.42
CA LYS A 349 -18.26 -0.98 -12.77
C LYS A 349 -18.15 -0.97 -11.25
N LEU A 350 -16.93 -1.07 -10.70
CA LEU A 350 -16.69 -1.01 -9.26
C LEU A 350 -16.98 0.38 -8.69
N ALA A 351 -16.70 1.44 -9.44
CA ALA A 351 -17.04 2.81 -9.05
C ALA A 351 -18.56 3.07 -8.92
N GLU A 352 -19.41 2.21 -9.51
CA GLU A 352 -20.88 2.26 -9.35
C GLU A 352 -21.37 1.56 -8.06
N VAL A 353 -20.49 0.89 -7.31
CA VAL A 353 -20.85 0.23 -6.04
C VAL A 353 -21.02 1.28 -4.94
N GLY A 354 -22.15 1.24 -4.24
CA GLY A 354 -22.42 2.13 -3.10
C GLY A 354 -22.91 3.54 -3.45
N GLN A 355 -23.12 3.84 -4.75
CA GLN A 355 -23.90 5.00 -5.21
C GLN A 355 -25.40 4.74 -5.13
#